data_AF-A0A2T2Z485-F1
#
_entry.id   AF-A0A2T2Z485-F1
#
_cell.length_a   1.000
_cell.length_b   1.000
_cell.length_c   1.000
_cell.angle_alpha   90.00
_cell.angle_beta   90.00
_cell.angle_gamma   90.00
#
_symmetry.space_group_name_H-M   'P 1'
#
loop_
_entity.id
_entity.type
_entity.pdbx_description
1 polymer ?
#
loop_
_entity_poly.entity_id
_entity_poly.type
_entity_poly.pdbx_seq_one_letter_code
_entity_poly.pdbx_strand_id
1 'polypeptide(L)'
;MALVSAASAVVISVAGTLALKFVPSTSSVVYERADSALPQVDSASTQAAVSSVPDRATAVLAQVNGPTGRWSGTSGAADTITKAPAPVDGRFRQGSVTKTFIATVVWRS
;
A
#
# COMPACT_ATOMS: atom_id res chain seq x y z
N MET A 1 4.17 28.29 -11.00
CA MET A 1 2.84 27.80 -10.58
C MET A 1 2.37 26.82 -11.65
N ALA A 2 2.80 25.56 -11.56
CA ALA A 2 2.55 24.53 -12.57
C ALA A 2 1.52 23.54 -12.00
N LEU A 3 0.35 23.50 -12.62
CA LEU A 3 -0.72 22.56 -12.32
C LEU A 3 -0.37 21.22 -12.98
N VAL A 4 0.00 20.22 -12.18
CA VAL A 4 0.09 18.83 -12.64
C VAL A 4 -1.30 18.23 -12.53
N SER A 5 -1.96 18.09 -13.69
CA SER A 5 -3.28 17.48 -13.83
C SER A 5 -3.15 15.95 -13.71
N ALA A 6 -3.61 15.37 -12.60
CA ALA A 6 -3.73 13.92 -12.45
C ALA A 6 -5.02 13.44 -13.12
N ALA A 7 -4.90 12.97 -14.36
CA ALA A 7 -6.00 12.35 -15.10
C ALA A 7 -6.35 10.98 -14.47
N SER A 8 -7.32 10.94 -13.57
CA SER A 8 -7.95 9.70 -13.13
C SER A 8 -9.03 9.32 -14.15
N ALA A 9 -8.71 8.41 -15.07
CA ALA A 9 -9.70 7.86 -15.99
C ALA A 9 -10.51 6.76 -15.29
N VAL A 10 -11.66 7.13 -14.73
CA VAL A 10 -12.70 6.18 -14.32
C VAL A 10 -13.46 5.77 -15.59
N VAL A 11 -13.33 4.50 -15.99
CA VAL A 11 -14.14 3.92 -17.08
C VAL A 11 -15.37 3.25 -16.45
N ILE A 12 -16.53 3.89 -16.57
CA ILE A 12 -17.83 3.28 -16.29
C ILE A 12 -18.33 2.68 -17.62
N SER A 13 -18.33 1.36 -17.75
CA SER A 13 -18.88 0.69 -18.93
C SER A 13 -20.39 0.50 -18.77
N VAL A 14 -21.17 1.33 -19.48
CA VAL A 14 -22.60 1.08 -19.73
C VAL A 14 -22.71 0.04 -20.86
N ALA A 15 -23.41 -1.06 -20.60
CA ALA A 15 -23.65 -2.12 -21.57
C ALA A 15 -24.64 -1.64 -22.65
N GLY A 16 -24.11 -1.20 -23.79
CA GLY A 16 -24.87 -0.98 -25.03
C GLY A 16 -24.25 -1.79 -26.16
N THR A 17 -25.00 -2.71 -26.75
CA THR A 17 -24.55 -3.59 -27.84
C THR A 17 -24.36 -2.83 -29.16
N LEU A 18 -23.13 -2.44 -29.45
CA LEU A 18 -22.63 -2.15 -30.80
C LEU A 18 -21.59 -3.21 -31.18
N ALA A 19 -21.69 -3.78 -32.38
CA ALA A 19 -20.77 -4.79 -32.89
C ALA A 19 -19.38 -4.18 -33.18
N LEU A 20 -18.49 -4.22 -32.18
CA LEU A 20 -17.09 -3.87 -32.34
C LEU A 20 -16.31 -5.08 -32.85
N LYS A 21 -15.57 -4.91 -33.95
CA LYS A 21 -14.51 -5.84 -34.35
C LYS A 21 -13.43 -5.85 -33.26
N PHE A 22 -13.30 -6.96 -32.55
CA PHE A 22 -12.32 -7.15 -31.50
C PHE A 22 -10.93 -7.32 -32.15
N VAL A 23 -10.15 -6.25 -32.23
CA VAL A 23 -8.71 -6.36 -32.52
C VAL A 23 -8.03 -6.60 -31.16
N PRO A 24 -7.45 -7.78 -30.89
CA PRO A 24 -6.68 -7.98 -29.69
C PRO A 24 -5.42 -7.11 -29.78
N SER A 25 -5.46 -5.95 -29.13
CA SER A 25 -4.27 -5.14 -28.95
C SER A 25 -3.41 -5.83 -27.91
N THR A 26 -2.43 -6.64 -28.35
CA THR A 26 -1.38 -7.14 -27.47
C THR A 26 -0.47 -5.98 -27.13
N SER A 27 -0.84 -5.21 -26.11
CA SER A 27 0.04 -4.20 -25.52
C SER A 27 1.20 -4.95 -24.85
N SER A 28 2.35 -5.00 -25.51
CA SER A 28 3.60 -5.39 -24.88
C SER A 28 3.95 -4.29 -23.87
N VAL A 29 3.65 -4.53 -22.59
CA VAL A 29 4.19 -3.70 -21.52
C VAL A 29 5.67 -4.02 -21.44
N VAL A 30 6.49 -3.21 -22.12
CA VAL A 30 7.92 -3.18 -21.87
C VAL A 30 8.08 -2.58 -20.48
N TYR A 31 8.30 -3.44 -19.48
CA TYR A 31 8.84 -2.99 -18.20
C TYR A 31 10.30 -2.62 -18.46
N GLU A 32 10.51 -1.39 -18.92
CA GLU A 32 11.82 -0.78 -18.82
C GLU A 32 12.13 -0.72 -17.32
N ARG A 33 13.03 -1.58 -16.87
CA ARG A 33 13.56 -1.50 -15.51
C ARG A 33 14.36 -0.21 -15.48
N ALA A 34 13.69 0.89 -15.15
CA ALA A 34 14.34 2.13 -14.88
C ALA A 34 15.33 1.86 -13.73
N ASP A 35 16.62 1.86 -14.06
CA ASP A 35 17.73 1.76 -13.11
C ASP A 35 17.89 3.10 -12.37
N SER A 36 16.76 3.73 -12.05
CA SER A 36 16.68 4.97 -11.32
C SER A 36 16.81 4.63 -9.85
N ALA A 37 17.80 5.23 -9.19
CA ALA A 37 17.95 5.13 -7.74
C ALA A 37 16.58 5.39 -7.09
N LEU A 38 16.12 4.44 -6.27
CA LEU A 38 14.85 4.58 -5.57
C LEU A 38 14.89 5.84 -4.71
N PRO A 39 13.79 6.60 -4.63
CA PRO A 39 13.74 7.77 -3.75
C PRO A 39 13.85 7.35 -2.29
N GLN A 40 14.44 8.23 -1.48
CA GLN A 40 14.43 8.11 -0.03
C GLN A 40 13.00 8.31 0.50
N VAL A 41 12.66 7.63 1.60
CA VAL A 41 11.36 7.82 2.26
C VAL A 41 11.31 9.23 2.86
N ASP A 42 10.36 10.05 2.40
CA ASP A 42 10.03 11.30 3.06
C ASP A 42 9.34 10.99 4.39
N SER A 43 10.12 11.03 5.46
CA SER A 43 9.68 10.66 6.80
C SER A 43 8.55 11.54 7.32
N ALA A 44 8.53 12.83 6.94
CA ALA A 44 7.53 13.78 7.43
C ALA A 44 6.17 13.55 6.78
N SER A 45 6.11 13.43 5.44
CA SER A 45 4.86 13.13 4.75
C SER A 45 4.35 11.72 5.08
N THR A 46 5.25 10.74 5.21
CA THR A 46 4.86 9.37 5.58
C THR A 46 4.33 9.31 7.01
N GLN A 47 4.94 10.05 7.96
CA GLN A 47 4.41 10.14 9.33
C GLN A 47 3.05 10.84 9.36
N ALA A 48 2.83 11.89 8.56
CA ALA A 48 1.54 12.55 8.46
C ALA A 48 0.44 11.58 8.00
N ALA A 49 0.73 10.73 7.01
CA ALA A 49 -0.19 9.70 6.54
C ALA A 49 -0.48 8.61 7.61
N VAL A 50 0.52 8.22 8.40
CA VAL A 50 0.32 7.27 9.51
C VAL A 50 -0.45 7.89 10.68
N SER A 51 -0.35 9.22 10.85
CA SER A 51 -0.99 9.93 11.96
C SER A 51 -2.51 10.03 11.82
N SER A 52 -3.07 9.88 10.60
CA SER A 52 -4.51 9.88 10.36
C SER A 52 -5.16 8.52 10.70
N VAL A 53 -5.17 8.18 11.99
CA VAL A 53 -5.80 6.93 12.48
C VAL A 53 -7.30 6.98 12.15
N PRO A 54 -7.85 5.98 11.43
CA PRO A 54 -9.27 5.95 11.12
C PRO A 54 -10.09 5.64 12.39
N ASP A 55 -11.33 6.13 12.48
CA ASP A 55 -12.22 6.00 13.66
C ASP A 55 -12.39 4.55 14.17
N ARG A 56 -12.22 3.57 13.29
CA ARG A 56 -12.33 2.14 13.57
C ARG A 56 -11.04 1.46 14.04
N ALA A 57 -9.95 2.21 14.20
CA ALA A 57 -8.65 1.71 14.66
C ALA A 57 -8.19 2.50 15.89
N THR A 58 -7.54 1.82 16.84
CA THR A 58 -6.97 2.48 18.02
C THR A 58 -5.52 2.89 17.83
N ALA A 59 -4.79 2.19 16.96
CA ALA A 59 -3.39 2.41 16.65
C ALA A 59 -3.06 2.00 15.22
N VAL A 60 -2.00 2.60 14.67
CA VAL A 60 -1.41 2.27 13.38
C VAL A 60 0.10 2.10 13.57
N LEU A 61 0.66 1.06 12.99
CA LEU A 61 2.10 0.83 12.88
C LEU A 61 2.44 0.68 11.40
N ALA A 62 3.47 1.39 10.94
CA ALA A 62 3.94 1.31 9.57
C ALA A 62 5.46 1.18 9.53
N GLN A 63 5.95 0.37 8.59
CA GLN A 63 7.37 0.27 8.31
C GLN A 63 7.62 0.16 6.82
N VAL A 64 8.67 0.83 6.37
CA VAL A 64 9.19 0.76 5.00
C VAL A 64 10.63 0.28 5.10
N ASN A 65 10.94 -0.82 4.41
CA ASN A 65 12.28 -1.39 4.35
C ASN A 65 12.65 -1.58 2.88
N GLY A 66 13.82 -1.09 2.46
CA GLY A 66 14.29 -1.25 1.10
C GLY A 66 15.77 -0.92 0.93
N PRO A 67 16.28 -0.97 -0.31
CA PRO A 67 17.68 -0.65 -0.61
C PRO A 67 18.08 0.77 -0.20
N THR A 68 17.11 1.68 -0.15
CA THR A 68 17.30 3.09 0.20
C THR A 68 17.33 3.33 1.71
N GLY A 69 17.00 2.33 2.52
CA GLY A 69 17.03 2.43 3.97
C GLY A 69 15.76 1.88 4.62
N ARG A 70 15.57 2.30 5.87
CA ARG A 70 14.45 1.87 6.72
C ARG A 70 13.78 3.07 7.37
N TRP A 71 12.46 3.02 7.40
CA TRP A 71 11.63 3.96 8.14
C TRP A 71 10.56 3.20 8.93
N SER A 72 10.21 3.71 10.11
CA SER A 72 9.12 3.20 10.92
C SER A 72 8.37 4.35 11.58
N GLY A 73 7.05 4.27 11.62
CA GLY A 73 6.19 5.24 12.28
C GLY A 73 5.04 4.55 12.99
N THR A 74 4.57 5.17 14.08
CA THR A 74 3.38 4.74 14.80
C THR A 74 2.45 5.91 15.07
N SER A 75 1.17 5.61 15.31
CA SER A 75 0.17 6.56 15.78
C SER A 75 -0.88 5.84 16.63
N GLY A 76 -1.54 6.60 17.51
CA GLY A 76 -2.59 6.10 18.39
C GLY A 76 -2.10 5.33 19.61
N ALA A 77 -3.03 4.63 20.26
CA ALA A 77 -2.82 3.94 21.53
C ALA A 77 -2.99 2.41 21.37
N ALA A 78 -2.02 1.65 21.89
CA ALA A 78 -2.11 0.19 21.96
C ALA A 78 -3.07 -0.27 23.07
N ASP A 79 -3.23 0.54 24.12
CA ASP A 79 -4.18 0.29 25.20
C ASP A 79 -5.14 1.47 25.32
N THR A 80 -6.43 1.22 25.07
CA THR A 80 -7.47 2.25 25.07
C THR A 80 -7.83 2.74 26.47
N ILE A 81 -7.53 1.96 27.52
CA ILE A 81 -7.77 2.28 28.93
C ILE A 81 -6.62 3.13 29.46
N THR A 82 -5.39 2.61 29.40
CA THR A 82 -4.21 3.33 29.92
C THR A 82 -3.70 4.44 29.00
N LYS A 83 -4.22 4.49 27.75
CA LYS A 83 -3.74 5.36 26.67
C LYS A 83 -2.27 5.16 26.34
N ALA A 84 -1.72 3.98 26.64
CA ALA A 84 -0.34 3.66 26.30
C ALA A 84 -0.12 3.76 24.79
N PRO A 85 0.92 4.48 24.32
CA PRO A 85 1.19 4.65 22.91
C PRO A 85 1.52 3.31 22.23
N ALA A 86 1.28 3.23 20.92
CA ALA A 86 1.63 2.05 20.15
C ALA A 86 3.16 1.85 20.04
N PRO A 87 3.72 0.71 20.51
CA PRO A 87 5.14 0.42 20.36
C PRO A 87 5.52 0.24 18.88
N VAL A 88 6.73 0.64 18.50
CA VAL A 88 7.22 0.53 17.10
C VAL A 88 7.36 -0.92 16.61
N ASP A 89 7.53 -1.84 17.56
CA ASP A 89 7.66 -3.28 17.42
C ASP A 89 6.45 -4.04 18.00
N GLY A 90 5.31 -3.34 18.12
CA GLY A 90 4.07 -3.91 18.63
C GLY A 90 3.60 -5.12 17.83
N ARG A 91 3.07 -6.12 18.53
CA ARG A 91 2.55 -7.35 17.92
C ARG A 91 1.05 -7.23 17.68
N PHE A 92 0.58 -7.75 16.55
CA PHE A 92 -0.84 -7.78 16.20
C PHE A 92 -1.19 -9.06 15.44
N ARG A 93 -2.50 -9.37 15.37
CA ARG A 93 -3.01 -10.51 14.60
C ARG A 93 -3.13 -10.10 13.13
N GLN A 94 -2.38 -10.75 12.25
CA GLN A 94 -2.34 -10.40 10.84
C GLN A 94 -3.57 -10.90 10.03
N GLY A 95 -4.44 -11.72 10.64
CA GLY A 95 -5.68 -12.19 10.02
C GLY A 95 -5.45 -13.01 8.76
N SER A 96 -6.12 -12.68 7.66
CA SER A 96 -6.01 -13.42 6.38
C SER A 96 -4.61 -13.40 5.76
N VAL A 97 -3.71 -12.51 6.19
CA VAL A 97 -2.30 -12.55 5.77
C VAL A 97 -1.65 -13.88 6.14
N THR A 98 -2.08 -14.56 7.21
CA THR A 98 -1.61 -15.91 7.56
C THR A 98 -1.75 -16.93 6.43
N LYS A 99 -2.68 -16.73 5.49
CA LYS A 99 -2.88 -17.64 4.36
C LYS A 99 -1.68 -17.73 3.43
N THR A 100 -0.90 -16.66 3.27
CA THR A 100 0.29 -16.69 2.40
C THR A 100 1.38 -17.58 2.99
N PHE A 101 1.52 -17.57 4.32
CA PHE A 101 2.42 -18.48 5.04
C PHE A 101 1.98 -19.93 4.87
N ILE A 102 0.69 -20.22 5.05
CA ILE A 102 0.13 -21.57 4.82
C ILE A 102 0.37 -22.00 3.37
N ALA A 103 0.08 -21.13 2.40
CA ALA A 103 0.31 -21.41 0.99
C ALA A 103 1.77 -21.74 0.69
N THR A 104 2.73 -21.06 1.33
CA THR A 104 4.17 -21.36 1.17
C THR A 104 4.54 -22.73 1.72
N VAL A 105 3.98 -23.13 2.87
CA VAL A 105 4.20 -24.45 3.46
C VAL A 105 3.63 -25.54 2.55
N VAL A 106 2.41 -25.36 2.04
CA VAL A 106 1.77 -26.31 1.12
C VAL A 106 2.49 -26.34 -0.23
N TRP A 107 2.94 -25.19 -0.75
CA TRP A 107 3.69 -25.14 -2.01
C TRP A 107 5.02 -25.89 -1.93
N ARG A 108 5.62 -25.96 -0.74
CA ARG A 108 6.88 -26.67 -0.52
C ARG A 108 6.74 -28.20 -0.45
N SER A 109 5.57 -28.76 -0.72
CA SER A 109 5.37 -30.20 -0.95
C SER A 109 5.60 -30.56 -2.41
#